data_AF-V5X853-F1
#
_entry.id   AF-V5X853-F1
#
_cell.length_a   1.000
_cell.length_b   1.000
_cell.length_c   1.000
_cell.angle_alpha   90.00
_cell.angle_beta   90.00
_cell.angle_gamma   90.00
#
_symmetry.space_group_name_H-M   'P 1'
#
loop_
_entity.id
_entity.type
_entity.pdbx_description
1 polymer ?
#
loop_
_entity_poly.entity_id
_entity_poly.type
_entity_poly.pdbx_seq_one_letter_code
_entity_poly.pdbx_strand_id
1 'polypeptide(L)'
;MTASAQTTERHRKPHWSLARTWLLQPGLPDGGAAFDAAVAGLSDVVVLDIEDGLPDQQKAAGRAAVADWLNDGKAWVRINSVSTSAWATDLDAVAHAPGLRGVMLAKVESGDDIAATAARLPAGTPVVALVESALGIEAASEIARTPGCYRMAFGLGDFRRDTGMSADPSVLAYPRARLVIASRAARLPAPIDGPTLRDQARHLARETEVAKAAGMTARLCLDPGHAETINGLLSPSTLDIDEARRTLARLDSPTGPYDGSVGPTRARAEAVLDLAGKLGLV
;
A
#
# COMPACT_ATOMS: atom_id res chain seq x y z
N MET A 1 -16.16 -44.31 4.47
CA MET A 1 -16.52 -42.98 3.92
C MET A 1 -15.50 -41.99 4.44
N THR A 2 -14.47 -41.74 3.64
CA THR A 2 -13.34 -40.88 3.93
C THR A 2 -13.77 -39.41 3.80
N ALA A 3 -13.68 -38.67 4.90
CA ALA A 3 -13.84 -37.22 4.91
C ALA A 3 -12.70 -36.60 4.07
N SER A 4 -13.07 -35.90 3.01
CA SER A 4 -12.18 -35.11 2.17
C SER A 4 -11.62 -33.97 3.01
N ALA A 5 -10.34 -34.06 3.37
CA ALA A 5 -9.57 -32.92 3.86
C ALA A 5 -9.44 -31.91 2.71
N GLN A 6 -10.31 -30.90 2.67
CA GLN A 6 -10.05 -29.70 1.90
C GLN A 6 -8.80 -29.05 2.49
N THR A 7 -7.67 -29.24 1.81
CA THR A 7 -6.45 -28.50 2.08
C THR A 7 -6.79 -27.03 1.82
N THR A 8 -6.89 -26.23 2.89
CA THR A 8 -6.97 -24.77 2.78
C THR A 8 -5.69 -24.31 2.10
N GLU A 9 -5.76 -24.05 0.80
CA GLU A 9 -4.70 -23.39 0.06
C GLU A 9 -4.46 -22.05 0.76
N ARG A 10 -3.36 -21.96 1.52
CA ARG A 10 -2.98 -20.70 2.17
C ARG A 10 -2.80 -19.69 1.05
N HIS A 11 -3.68 -18.69 0.98
CA HIS A 11 -3.53 -17.57 0.06
C HIS A 11 -2.11 -17.00 0.20
N ARG A 12 -1.28 -17.23 -0.82
CA ARG A 12 0.09 -16.73 -0.83
C ARG A 12 0.02 -15.21 -0.97
N LYS A 13 0.34 -14.49 0.10
CA LYS A 13 0.43 -13.02 0.07
C LYS A 13 1.55 -12.60 -0.89
N PRO A 14 1.33 -11.61 -1.77
CA PRO A 14 2.35 -11.15 -2.69
C PRO A 14 3.47 -10.42 -1.94
N HIS A 15 4.58 -10.17 -2.64
CA HIS A 15 5.59 -9.24 -2.13
C HIS A 15 4.98 -7.85 -1.92
N TRP A 16 5.40 -7.11 -0.89
CA TRP A 16 4.80 -5.83 -0.49
C TRP A 16 4.79 -4.78 -1.62
N SER A 17 5.74 -4.86 -2.56
CA SER A 17 5.81 -3.99 -3.73
C SER A 17 4.66 -4.21 -4.73
N LEU A 18 3.98 -5.36 -4.64
CA LEU A 18 2.81 -5.74 -5.44
C LEU A 18 1.54 -5.84 -4.61
N ALA A 19 1.63 -5.61 -3.29
CA ALA A 19 0.48 -5.65 -2.41
C ALA A 19 -0.56 -4.60 -2.82
N ARG A 20 -1.80 -5.05 -2.96
CA ARG A 20 -2.99 -4.29 -3.37
C ARG A 20 -3.77 -3.77 -2.15
N THR A 21 -3.67 -4.45 -1.01
CA THR A 21 -4.34 -4.07 0.24
C THR A 21 -3.35 -3.86 1.37
N TRP A 22 -3.54 -2.76 2.09
CA TRP A 22 -2.75 -2.38 3.27
C TRP A 22 -3.70 -2.11 4.44
N LEU A 23 -3.90 -3.10 5.29
CA LEU A 23 -4.79 -3.00 6.45
C LEU A 23 -4.10 -2.22 7.57
N LEU A 24 -4.71 -1.11 7.98
CA LEU A 24 -4.36 -0.39 9.21
C LEU A 24 -5.06 -1.10 10.38
N GLN A 25 -4.28 -1.82 11.17
CA GLN A 25 -4.73 -2.54 12.37
C GLN A 25 -4.30 -1.73 13.59
N PRO A 26 -5.24 -1.18 14.39
CA PRO A 26 -4.91 -0.43 15.60
C PRO A 26 -3.97 -1.20 16.52
N GLY A 27 -2.85 -0.61 16.93
CA GLY A 27 -1.81 -1.22 17.77
C GLY A 27 -2.16 -1.24 19.26
N LEU A 28 -3.40 -1.60 19.62
CA LEU A 28 -3.90 -1.54 20.99
C LEU A 28 -3.09 -2.44 21.96
N PRO A 29 -2.97 -2.07 23.25
CA PRO A 29 -2.17 -2.82 24.24
C PRO A 29 -2.58 -4.30 24.40
N ASP A 30 -3.86 -4.62 24.24
CA ASP A 30 -4.43 -5.97 24.30
C ASP A 30 -4.70 -6.57 22.90
N GLY A 31 -4.05 -6.00 21.87
CA GLY A 31 -4.34 -6.27 20.47
C GLY A 31 -3.77 -7.57 19.89
N GLY A 32 -3.02 -8.38 20.65
CA GLY A 32 -2.30 -9.55 20.12
C GLY A 32 -3.17 -10.50 19.29
N ALA A 33 -4.35 -10.88 19.80
CA ALA A 33 -5.29 -11.73 19.06
C ALA A 33 -5.82 -11.06 17.77
N ALA A 34 -6.01 -9.73 17.79
CA ALA A 34 -6.41 -8.97 16.61
C ALA A 34 -5.28 -8.85 15.58
N PHE A 35 -4.02 -8.76 16.02
CA PHE A 35 -2.84 -8.77 15.15
C PHE A 35 -2.70 -10.11 14.43
N ASP A 36 -2.85 -11.21 15.18
CA ASP A 36 -2.84 -12.57 14.62
C ASP A 36 -3.95 -12.77 13.59
N ALA A 37 -5.17 -12.35 13.91
CA ALA A 37 -6.31 -12.43 13.00
C ALA A 37 -6.09 -11.57 11.74
N ALA A 38 -5.56 -10.35 11.88
CA ALA A 38 -5.24 -9.48 10.76
C ALA A 38 -4.21 -10.12 9.82
N VAL A 39 -3.14 -10.68 10.37
CA VAL A 39 -2.07 -11.31 9.57
C VAL A 39 -2.51 -12.63 8.94
N ALA A 40 -3.40 -13.39 9.59
CA ALA A 40 -4.01 -14.58 9.01
C ALA A 40 -5.05 -14.26 7.92
N GLY A 41 -5.61 -13.04 7.91
CA GLY A 41 -6.63 -12.60 6.97
C GLY A 41 -6.13 -12.35 5.54
N LEU A 42 -7.05 -11.89 4.69
CA LEU A 42 -6.84 -11.75 3.24
C LEU A 42 -6.07 -10.48 2.81
N SER A 43 -5.78 -9.56 3.74
CA SER A 43 -5.00 -8.36 3.43
C SER A 43 -3.57 -8.74 2.99
N ASP A 44 -3.12 -8.20 1.86
CA ASP A 44 -1.78 -8.47 1.34
C ASP A 44 -0.70 -7.97 2.32
N VAL A 45 -0.92 -6.81 2.95
CA VAL A 45 -0.09 -6.24 4.00
C VAL A 45 -0.93 -5.83 5.21
N VAL A 46 -0.41 -6.10 6.40
CA VAL A 46 -0.91 -5.56 7.68
C VAL A 46 0.09 -4.55 8.20
N VAL A 47 -0.42 -3.39 8.58
CA VAL A 47 0.29 -2.28 9.20
C VAL A 47 -0.26 -2.12 10.62
N LEU A 48 0.54 -2.44 11.62
CA LEU A 48 0.21 -2.19 13.02
C LEU A 48 0.35 -0.70 13.29
N ASP A 49 -0.72 -0.09 13.74
CA ASP A 49 -0.85 1.36 13.75
C ASP A 49 -0.68 1.93 15.14
N ILE A 50 0.49 2.56 15.37
CA ILE A 50 0.85 3.21 16.65
C ILE A 50 0.80 4.74 16.57
N GLU A 51 0.20 5.26 15.49
CA GLU A 51 -0.03 6.69 15.25
C GLU A 51 -1.49 7.04 15.61
N ASP A 52 -2.39 7.36 14.67
CA ASP A 52 -3.81 7.63 14.97
C ASP A 52 -4.57 6.36 15.38
N GLY A 53 -3.97 5.19 15.20
CA GLY A 53 -4.52 3.91 15.66
C GLY A 53 -4.59 3.81 17.19
N LEU A 54 -3.99 4.76 17.92
CA LEU A 54 -3.94 4.79 19.37
C LEU A 54 -4.44 6.12 19.93
N PRO A 55 -5.33 6.11 20.93
CA PRO A 55 -5.52 7.27 21.81
C PRO A 55 -4.20 7.66 22.46
N ASP A 56 -3.97 8.96 22.68
CA ASP A 56 -2.72 9.47 23.24
C ASP A 56 -2.32 8.78 24.56
N GLN A 57 -3.30 8.48 25.43
CA GLN A 57 -3.06 7.81 26.71
C GLN A 57 -2.56 6.37 26.56
N GLN A 58 -2.79 5.75 25.40
CA GLN A 58 -2.42 4.37 25.12
C GLN A 58 -1.18 4.24 24.23
N LYS A 59 -0.63 5.35 23.70
CA LYS A 59 0.54 5.31 22.79
C LYS A 59 1.72 4.53 23.37
N ALA A 60 2.06 4.75 24.63
CA ALA A 60 3.17 4.05 25.28
C ALA A 60 2.94 2.53 25.39
N ALA A 61 1.77 2.13 25.89
CA ALA A 61 1.43 0.72 26.08
C ALA A 61 1.21 -0.02 24.75
N GLY A 62 0.56 0.64 23.77
CA GLY A 62 0.33 0.07 22.44
C GLY A 62 1.64 -0.11 21.66
N ARG A 63 2.56 0.86 21.75
CA ARG A 63 3.92 0.71 21.19
C ARG A 63 4.65 -0.51 21.77
N ALA A 64 4.60 -0.69 23.09
CA ALA A 64 5.21 -1.85 23.73
C ALA A 64 4.57 -3.17 23.26
N ALA A 65 3.24 -3.23 23.20
CA ALA A 65 2.53 -4.41 22.73
C ALA A 65 2.86 -4.77 21.27
N VAL A 66 2.97 -3.77 20.39
CA VAL A 66 3.39 -3.98 18.98
C VAL A 66 4.83 -4.47 18.92
N ALA A 67 5.75 -3.86 19.66
CA ALA A 67 7.15 -4.29 19.70
C ALA A 67 7.29 -5.74 20.22
N ASP A 68 6.58 -6.08 21.30
CA ASP A 68 6.58 -7.42 21.88
C ASP A 68 6.01 -8.46 20.91
N TRP A 69 4.89 -8.16 20.26
CA TRP A 69 4.27 -9.07 19.30
C TRP A 69 5.15 -9.31 18.07
N LEU A 70 5.92 -8.32 17.62
CA LEU A 70 6.87 -8.45 16.51
C LEU A 70 8.08 -9.36 16.80
N ASN A 71 8.22 -9.92 18.02
CA ASN A 71 9.20 -10.97 18.28
C ASN A 71 8.86 -12.27 17.53
N ASP A 72 7.57 -12.61 17.46
CA ASP A 72 7.07 -13.84 16.82
C ASP A 72 6.25 -13.54 15.55
N GLY A 73 5.59 -12.39 15.52
CA GLY A 73 4.79 -11.91 14.40
C GLY A 73 5.61 -11.23 13.30
N LYS A 74 4.97 -10.95 12.16
CA LYS A 74 5.58 -10.20 11.04
C LYS A 74 4.61 -9.21 10.46
N ALA A 75 4.89 -7.92 10.60
CA ALA A 75 4.03 -6.86 10.09
C ALA A 75 4.82 -5.60 9.72
N TRP A 76 4.14 -4.69 9.03
CA TRP A 76 4.58 -3.30 8.92
C TRP A 76 4.10 -2.52 10.14
N VAL A 77 4.69 -1.36 10.41
CA VAL A 77 4.25 -0.47 11.49
C VAL A 77 4.03 0.94 10.96
N ARG A 78 2.91 1.58 11.28
CA ARG A 78 2.71 3.01 11.03
C ARG A 78 3.22 3.79 12.24
N ILE A 79 4.21 4.66 12.01
CA ILE A 79 4.86 5.47 13.04
C ILE A 79 4.49 6.94 12.91
N ASN A 80 4.62 7.67 14.02
CA ASN A 80 4.31 9.10 14.06
C ASN A 80 5.27 9.93 13.18
N SER A 81 4.83 11.12 12.77
CA SER A 81 5.61 12.06 11.96
C SER A 81 6.86 12.55 12.69
N VAL A 82 7.93 12.82 11.94
CA VAL A 82 9.20 13.40 12.43
C VAL A 82 9.02 14.71 13.21
N SER A 83 7.91 15.42 12.98
CA SER A 83 7.54 16.65 13.67
C SER A 83 7.06 16.42 15.12
N THR A 84 6.85 15.17 15.53
CA THR A 84 6.32 14.79 16.84
C THR A 84 7.41 14.22 17.75
N SER A 85 7.25 14.38 19.07
CA SER A 85 8.12 13.73 20.05
C SER A 85 7.98 12.19 20.05
N ALA A 86 6.86 11.66 19.54
CA ALA A 86 6.59 10.23 19.48
C ALA A 86 7.46 9.50 18.45
N TRP A 87 7.80 10.14 17.31
CA TRP A 87 8.56 9.52 16.22
C TRP A 87 9.83 8.83 16.69
N ALA A 88 10.59 9.48 17.57
CA ALA A 88 11.83 8.89 18.06
C ALA A 88 11.59 7.66 18.93
N THR A 89 10.57 7.72 19.79
CA THR A 89 10.24 6.63 20.69
C THR A 89 9.66 5.43 19.92
N ASP A 90 8.88 5.70 18.87
CA ASP A 90 8.34 4.67 17.99
C ASP A 90 9.46 3.87 17.31
N LEU A 91 10.43 4.57 16.72
CA LEU A 91 11.58 3.94 16.06
C LEU A 91 12.40 3.10 17.04
N ASP A 92 12.71 3.64 18.23
CA ASP A 92 13.47 2.91 19.24
C ASP A 92 12.78 1.62 19.68
N ALA A 93 11.45 1.58 19.69
CA ALA A 93 10.71 0.39 20.05
C ALA A 93 10.68 -0.68 18.96
N VAL A 94 10.63 -0.30 17.67
CA VAL A 94 10.37 -1.27 16.59
C VAL A 94 11.59 -1.58 15.71
N ALA A 95 12.60 -0.70 15.67
CA ALA A 95 13.72 -0.80 14.71
C ALA A 95 14.48 -2.13 14.77
N HIS A 96 14.56 -2.73 15.95
CA HIS A 96 15.28 -4.00 16.17
C HIS A 96 14.36 -5.22 16.33
N ALA A 97 13.04 -5.04 16.18
CA ALA A 97 12.11 -6.16 16.27
C ALA A 97 12.30 -7.10 15.05
N PRO A 98 12.52 -8.41 15.25
CA PRO A 98 12.86 -9.33 14.16
C PRO A 98 11.72 -9.49 13.15
N GLY A 99 10.49 -9.22 13.56
CA GLY A 99 9.28 -9.25 12.74
C GLY A 99 9.04 -8.02 11.88
N LEU A 100 9.77 -6.92 12.08
CA LEU A 100 9.52 -5.66 11.37
C LEU A 100 9.78 -5.83 9.86
N ARG A 101 8.75 -5.57 9.05
CA ARG A 101 8.83 -5.67 7.57
C ARG A 101 9.12 -4.35 6.88
N GLY A 102 8.93 -3.25 7.59
CA GLY A 102 9.02 -1.89 7.09
C GLY A 102 8.16 -0.95 7.93
N VAL A 103 8.33 0.34 7.73
CA VAL A 103 7.52 1.37 8.40
C VAL A 103 6.72 2.18 7.40
N MET A 104 5.55 2.64 7.82
CA MET A 104 4.80 3.71 7.16
C MET A 104 4.99 4.98 7.99
N LEU A 105 5.68 5.97 7.45
CA LEU A 105 5.94 7.23 8.14
C LEU A 105 4.78 8.18 7.89
N ALA A 106 4.10 8.63 8.96
CA ALA A 106 3.02 9.61 8.87
C ALA A 106 3.53 11.00 8.47
N LYS A 107 2.68 11.77 7.80
CA LYS A 107 2.85 13.18 7.42
C LYS A 107 4.25 13.49 6.89
N VAL A 108 4.63 12.82 5.81
CA VAL A 108 5.89 13.09 5.10
C VAL A 108 5.74 14.34 4.24
N GLU A 109 6.59 15.32 4.50
CA GLU A 109 6.58 16.63 3.87
C GLU A 109 7.90 16.99 3.18
N SER A 110 8.97 16.23 3.43
CA SER A 110 10.28 16.41 2.80
C SER A 110 11.03 15.09 2.55
N GLY A 111 12.07 15.13 1.70
CA GLY A 111 13.03 14.02 1.60
C GLY A 111 13.80 13.80 2.90
N ASP A 112 14.09 14.86 3.66
CA ASP A 112 14.81 14.76 4.93
C ASP A 112 14.05 13.92 5.97
N ASP A 113 12.71 13.95 5.96
CA ASP A 113 11.89 13.11 6.84
C ASP A 113 12.17 11.62 6.61
N ILE A 114 12.29 11.23 5.34
CA ILE A 114 12.61 9.87 4.92
C ILE A 114 14.05 9.53 5.28
N ALA A 115 15.01 10.41 4.98
CA ALA A 115 16.42 10.17 5.26
C ALA A 115 16.67 10.00 6.77
N ALA A 116 16.09 10.87 7.60
CA ALA A 116 16.18 10.82 9.05
C ALA A 116 15.56 9.52 9.62
N THR A 117 14.42 9.10 9.07
CA THR A 117 13.75 7.84 9.48
C THR A 117 14.56 6.62 9.06
N ALA A 118 15.03 6.57 7.81
CA ALA A 118 15.82 5.45 7.29
C ALA A 118 17.16 5.29 8.03
N ALA A 119 17.78 6.40 8.46
CA ALA A 119 19.04 6.38 9.21
C ALA A 119 18.92 5.72 10.60
N ARG A 120 17.71 5.61 11.14
CA ARG A 120 17.43 4.99 12.45
C ARG A 120 16.92 3.57 12.36
N LEU A 121 16.71 3.06 11.14
CA LEU A 121 16.28 1.70 10.88
C LEU A 121 17.48 0.85 10.41
N PRO A 122 17.42 -0.48 10.56
CA PRO A 122 18.38 -1.37 9.93
C PRO A 122 18.48 -1.10 8.42
N ALA A 123 19.69 -1.17 7.87
CA ALA A 123 19.93 -0.91 6.46
C ALA A 123 19.03 -1.77 5.56
N GLY A 124 18.35 -1.12 4.61
CA GLY A 124 17.42 -1.78 3.69
C GLY A 124 15.98 -1.92 4.20
N THR A 125 15.67 -1.49 5.43
CA THR A 125 14.29 -1.45 5.93
C THR A 125 13.47 -0.46 5.08
N PRO A 126 12.36 -0.89 4.47
CA PRO A 126 11.60 -0.02 3.58
C PRO A 126 10.73 0.98 4.35
N VAL A 127 10.74 2.23 3.90
CA VAL A 127 9.82 3.29 4.36
C VAL A 127 8.75 3.55 3.29
N VAL A 128 7.48 3.44 3.69
CA VAL A 128 6.34 3.96 2.94
C VAL A 128 6.08 5.38 3.40
N ALA A 129 6.15 6.35 2.49
CA ALA A 129 5.87 7.74 2.78
C ALA A 129 4.35 7.99 2.74
N LEU A 130 3.72 8.23 3.89
CA LEU A 130 2.33 8.67 3.93
C LEU A 130 2.28 10.19 3.67
N VAL A 131 1.88 10.55 2.46
CA VAL A 131 1.75 11.93 2.00
C VAL A 131 0.33 12.39 2.20
N GLU A 132 0.14 13.41 3.06
CA GLU A 132 -1.18 13.79 3.54
C GLU A 132 -1.34 15.28 3.85
N SER A 133 -0.54 16.12 3.20
CA SER A 133 -0.64 17.58 3.23
C SER A 133 -0.32 18.20 1.86
N ALA A 134 -0.67 19.46 1.67
CA ALA A 134 -0.31 20.24 0.50
C ALA A 134 1.20 20.24 0.27
N LEU A 135 1.97 20.45 1.34
CA LEU A 135 3.43 20.47 1.29
C LEU A 135 3.98 19.12 0.81
N GLY A 136 3.49 18.00 1.35
CA GLY A 136 3.90 16.67 0.91
C GLY A 136 3.55 16.36 -0.55
N ILE A 137 2.40 16.84 -1.06
CA ILE A 137 2.03 16.67 -2.48
C ILE A 137 2.98 17.44 -3.38
N GLU A 138 3.34 18.67 -3.04
CA GLU A 138 4.31 19.47 -3.81
C GLU A 138 5.71 18.84 -3.77
N ALA A 139 6.14 18.35 -2.59
CA ALA A 139 7.41 17.67 -2.37
C ALA A 139 7.48 16.23 -2.89
N ALA A 140 6.40 15.67 -3.45
CA ALA A 140 6.32 14.24 -3.81
C ALA A 140 7.48 13.72 -4.68
N SER A 141 8.01 14.54 -5.61
CA SER A 141 9.15 14.15 -6.45
C SER A 141 10.47 14.05 -5.69
N GLU A 142 10.66 14.88 -4.68
CA GLU A 142 11.83 14.84 -3.80
C GLU A 142 11.74 13.64 -2.86
N ILE A 143 10.60 13.49 -2.18
CA ILE A 143 10.29 12.38 -1.28
C ILE A 143 10.51 11.04 -2.00
N ALA A 144 9.95 10.87 -3.19
CA ALA A 144 10.05 9.62 -3.95
C ALA A 144 11.50 9.28 -4.37
N ARG A 145 12.35 10.28 -4.61
CA ARG A 145 13.75 10.05 -5.03
C ARG A 145 14.70 9.82 -3.86
N THR A 146 14.25 10.04 -2.63
CA THR A 146 15.11 9.94 -1.47
C THR A 146 15.44 8.48 -1.16
N PRO A 147 16.73 8.13 -0.98
CA PRO A 147 17.11 6.80 -0.53
C PRO A 147 16.41 6.43 0.78
N GLY A 148 15.75 5.27 0.80
CA GLY A 148 14.91 4.84 1.91
C GLY A 148 13.41 4.98 1.66
N CYS A 149 12.98 5.79 0.68
CA CYS A 149 11.60 5.78 0.21
C CYS A 149 11.39 4.61 -0.74
N TYR A 150 10.50 3.68 -0.38
CA TYR A 150 10.23 2.48 -1.17
C TYR A 150 8.84 2.49 -1.80
N ARG A 151 7.90 3.29 -1.28
CA ARG A 151 6.56 3.49 -1.84
C ARG A 151 5.93 4.73 -1.22
N MET A 152 4.96 5.34 -1.89
CA MET A 152 4.15 6.42 -1.31
C MET A 152 2.72 5.93 -1.02
N ALA A 153 2.08 6.54 -0.04
CA ALA A 153 0.68 6.38 0.29
C ALA A 153 -0.02 7.74 0.36
N PHE A 154 -1.30 7.81 0.01
CA PHE A 154 -2.08 9.03 0.06
C PHE A 154 -2.98 9.05 1.30
N GLY A 155 -2.64 9.87 2.29
CA GLY A 155 -3.48 10.12 3.46
C GLY A 155 -4.62 11.06 3.12
N LEU A 156 -5.67 10.50 2.52
CA LEU A 156 -6.79 11.27 1.97
C LEU A 156 -7.52 12.13 3.02
N GLY A 157 -7.66 11.62 4.25
CA GLY A 157 -8.37 12.30 5.33
C GLY A 157 -7.67 13.59 5.75
N ASP A 158 -6.40 13.49 6.13
CA ASP A 158 -5.58 14.63 6.53
C ASP A 158 -5.32 15.60 5.40
N PHE A 159 -5.08 15.11 4.19
CA PHE A 159 -4.90 16.01 3.04
C PHE A 159 -6.12 16.91 2.82
N ARG A 160 -7.33 16.37 2.97
CA ARG A 160 -8.56 17.15 2.84
C ARG A 160 -8.76 18.11 4.00
N ARG A 161 -8.34 17.75 5.22
CA ARG A 161 -8.34 18.66 6.37
C ARG A 161 -7.37 19.82 6.17
N ASP A 162 -6.18 19.53 5.65
CA ASP A 162 -5.11 20.50 5.40
C ASP A 162 -5.47 21.49 4.29
N THR A 163 -6.06 21.00 3.19
CA THR A 163 -6.34 21.81 1.99
C THR A 163 -7.75 22.36 1.89
N GLY A 164 -8.71 21.80 2.63
CA GLY A 164 -10.14 22.06 2.46
C GLY A 164 -10.75 21.43 1.20
N MET A 165 -10.01 20.59 0.45
CA MET A 165 -10.52 19.93 -0.75
C MET A 165 -11.66 18.95 -0.44
N SER A 166 -12.63 18.87 -1.35
CA SER A 166 -13.75 17.95 -1.24
C SER A 166 -13.33 16.50 -1.51
N ALA A 167 -14.26 15.56 -1.30
CA ALA A 167 -14.07 14.15 -1.66
C ALA A 167 -14.32 13.87 -3.16
N ASP A 168 -14.56 14.90 -3.99
CA ASP A 168 -14.86 14.72 -5.40
C ASP A 168 -13.67 14.07 -6.12
N PRO A 169 -13.88 12.95 -6.86
CA PRO A 169 -12.83 12.29 -7.62
C PRO A 169 -12.05 13.22 -8.57
N SER A 170 -12.72 14.19 -9.20
CA SER A 170 -12.11 15.14 -10.13
C SER A 170 -11.19 16.14 -9.43
N VAL A 171 -11.56 16.58 -8.22
CA VAL A 171 -10.75 17.46 -7.38
C VAL A 171 -9.51 16.73 -6.89
N LEU A 172 -9.67 15.47 -6.49
CA LEU A 172 -8.59 14.62 -6.01
C LEU A 172 -7.75 13.99 -7.15
N ALA A 173 -8.04 14.30 -8.41
CA ALA A 173 -7.30 13.77 -9.54
C ALA A 173 -5.85 14.29 -9.57
N TYR A 174 -5.64 15.58 -9.29
CA TYR A 174 -4.30 16.18 -9.22
C TYR A 174 -3.39 15.51 -8.17
N PRO A 175 -3.74 15.45 -6.87
CA PRO A 175 -2.85 14.84 -5.87
C PRO A 175 -2.56 13.38 -6.19
N ARG A 176 -3.54 12.62 -6.70
CA ARG A 176 -3.32 11.24 -7.13
C ARG A 176 -2.34 11.13 -8.30
N ALA A 177 -2.56 11.90 -9.36
CA ALA A 177 -1.67 11.91 -10.53
C ALA A 177 -0.26 12.37 -10.16
N ARG A 178 -0.13 13.38 -9.29
CA ARG A 178 1.14 13.90 -8.78
C ARG A 178 1.97 12.82 -8.09
N LEU A 179 1.33 12.02 -7.22
CA LEU A 179 1.96 10.89 -6.55
C LEU A 179 2.34 9.77 -7.52
N VAL A 180 1.45 9.42 -8.45
CA VAL A 180 1.72 8.37 -9.46
C VAL A 180 2.92 8.73 -10.33
N ILE A 181 2.98 9.97 -10.82
CA ILE A 181 4.09 10.48 -11.65
C ILE A 181 5.39 10.47 -10.84
N ALA A 182 5.38 10.98 -9.61
CA ALA A 182 6.56 10.99 -8.74
C ALA A 182 7.08 9.57 -8.45
N SER A 183 6.21 8.62 -8.10
CA SER A 183 6.56 7.21 -7.91
C SER A 183 7.24 6.64 -9.16
N ARG A 184 6.63 6.83 -10.33
CA ARG A 184 7.15 6.26 -11.59
C ARG A 184 8.48 6.91 -12.00
N ALA A 185 8.62 8.23 -11.85
CA ALA A 185 9.87 8.93 -12.13
C ALA A 185 11.02 8.45 -11.24
N ALA A 186 10.72 8.07 -10.00
CA ALA A 186 11.67 7.49 -9.05
C ALA A 186 11.82 5.95 -9.16
N ARG A 187 11.12 5.29 -10.11
CA ARG A 187 11.08 3.83 -10.29
C ARG A 187 10.57 3.07 -9.06
N LEU A 188 9.70 3.70 -8.27
CA LEU A 188 8.99 3.07 -7.16
C LEU A 188 7.72 2.36 -7.66
N PRO A 189 7.19 1.39 -6.89
CA PRO A 189 5.82 0.93 -7.05
C PRO A 189 4.84 2.10 -7.07
N ALA A 190 3.74 1.93 -7.80
CA ALA A 190 2.70 2.94 -7.81
C ALA A 190 2.08 3.11 -6.41
N PRO A 191 1.61 4.31 -6.07
CA PRO A 191 1.24 4.62 -4.70
C PRO A 191 0.02 3.84 -4.21
N ILE A 192 -0.15 3.86 -2.89
CA ILE A 192 -1.29 3.33 -2.15
C ILE A 192 -2.30 4.48 -1.98
N ASP A 193 -3.55 4.31 -2.40
CA ASP A 193 -4.61 5.31 -2.19
C ASP A 193 -5.23 5.20 -0.79
N GLY A 194 -5.88 6.26 -0.33
CA GLY A 194 -6.51 6.31 1.00
C GLY A 194 -7.64 5.30 1.21
N PRO A 195 -8.08 5.08 2.46
CA PRO A 195 -9.11 4.08 2.76
C PRO A 195 -10.52 4.56 2.44
N THR A 196 -11.43 3.60 2.20
CA THR A 196 -12.88 3.83 2.37
C THR A 196 -13.18 3.84 3.86
N LEU A 197 -13.95 4.82 4.32
CA LEU A 197 -14.40 4.88 5.72
C LEU A 197 -15.29 3.68 6.05
N ARG A 198 -15.21 3.17 7.30
CA ARG A 198 -15.90 1.94 7.73
C ARG A 198 -17.41 2.00 7.52
N ASP A 199 -18.02 3.15 7.78
CA ASP A 199 -19.45 3.43 7.60
C ASP A 199 -19.85 3.68 6.14
N GLN A 200 -18.89 3.59 5.21
CA GLN A 200 -19.07 3.87 3.78
C GLN A 200 -18.65 2.71 2.88
N ALA A 201 -18.66 1.47 3.40
CA ALA A 201 -18.31 0.26 2.64
C ALA A 201 -19.02 0.14 1.26
N ARG A 202 -20.25 0.66 1.13
CA ARG A 202 -20.99 0.75 -0.13
C ARG A 202 -20.26 1.50 -1.26
N HIS A 203 -19.30 2.37 -0.94
CA HIS A 203 -18.50 3.13 -1.91
C HIS A 203 -17.19 2.43 -2.29
N LEU A 204 -16.83 1.33 -1.60
CA LEU A 204 -15.52 0.69 -1.71
C LEU A 204 -15.13 0.36 -3.16
N ALA A 205 -16.04 -0.27 -3.91
CA ALA A 205 -15.77 -0.67 -5.28
C ALA A 205 -15.52 0.54 -6.18
N ARG A 206 -16.40 1.55 -6.11
CA ARG A 206 -16.30 2.79 -6.90
C ARG A 206 -15.01 3.55 -6.58
N GLU A 207 -14.67 3.71 -5.30
CA GLU A 207 -13.46 4.43 -4.89
C GLU A 207 -12.19 3.68 -5.29
N THR A 208 -12.22 2.35 -5.24
CA THR A 208 -11.10 1.52 -5.71
C THR A 208 -10.91 1.64 -7.22
N GLU A 209 -11.98 1.69 -8.00
CA GLU A 209 -11.91 1.93 -9.44
C GLU A 209 -11.40 3.34 -9.78
N VAL A 210 -11.79 4.37 -9.00
CA VAL A 210 -11.23 5.72 -9.15
C VAL A 210 -9.72 5.72 -8.88
N ALA A 211 -9.27 5.03 -7.83
CA ALA A 211 -7.85 4.90 -7.51
C ALA A 211 -7.09 4.17 -8.64
N LYS A 212 -7.63 3.04 -9.11
CA LYS A 212 -7.09 2.25 -10.23
C LYS A 212 -6.97 3.09 -11.49
N ALA A 213 -8.02 3.83 -11.85
CA ALA A 213 -8.03 4.72 -13.02
C ALA A 213 -6.99 5.85 -12.93
N ALA A 214 -6.70 6.34 -11.72
CA ALA A 214 -5.64 7.32 -11.49
C ALA A 214 -4.22 6.71 -11.59
N GLY A 215 -4.09 5.38 -11.66
CA GLY A 215 -2.81 4.66 -11.72
C GLY A 215 -2.30 4.20 -10.34
N MET A 216 -3.12 4.29 -9.29
CA MET A 216 -2.82 3.71 -7.98
C MET A 216 -2.97 2.20 -8.04
N THR A 217 -2.10 1.47 -7.33
CA THR A 217 -2.08 -0.01 -7.38
C THR A 217 -2.37 -0.66 -6.04
N ALA A 218 -2.70 0.14 -5.03
CA ALA A 218 -3.09 -0.34 -3.73
C ALA A 218 -4.05 0.61 -3.04
N ARG A 219 -4.71 0.12 -1.99
CA ARG A 219 -5.56 0.91 -1.10
C ARG A 219 -5.18 0.63 0.35
N LEU A 220 -5.16 1.67 1.17
CA LEU A 220 -5.28 1.55 2.61
C LEU A 220 -6.66 0.99 2.93
N CYS A 221 -6.74 0.25 4.03
CA CYS A 221 -7.90 -0.52 4.41
C CYS A 221 -8.09 -0.39 5.91
N LEU A 222 -9.30 -0.06 6.36
CA LEU A 222 -9.64 0.00 7.79
C LEU A 222 -10.37 -1.27 8.22
N ASP A 223 -11.19 -1.85 7.35
CA ASP A 223 -11.96 -3.06 7.62
C ASP A 223 -11.34 -4.27 6.91
N PRO A 224 -10.91 -5.32 7.63
CA PRO A 224 -10.39 -6.55 7.02
C PRO A 224 -11.31 -7.14 5.94
N GLY A 225 -12.63 -6.97 6.06
CA GLY A 225 -13.62 -7.42 5.07
C GLY A 225 -13.54 -6.71 3.71
N HIS A 226 -12.83 -5.58 3.62
CA HIS A 226 -12.61 -4.90 2.34
C HIS A 226 -11.52 -5.58 1.49
N ALA A 227 -10.71 -6.47 2.09
CA ALA A 227 -9.51 -6.97 1.44
C ALA A 227 -9.80 -7.74 0.15
N GLU A 228 -10.80 -8.61 0.17
CA GLU A 228 -11.19 -9.41 -1.00
C GLU A 228 -11.60 -8.52 -2.18
N THR A 229 -12.50 -7.56 -1.95
CA THR A 229 -12.97 -6.61 -2.97
C THR A 229 -11.81 -5.79 -3.55
N ILE A 230 -10.96 -5.21 -2.72
CA ILE A 230 -9.84 -4.39 -3.19
C ILE A 230 -8.85 -5.26 -3.99
N ASN A 231 -8.49 -6.44 -3.46
CA ASN A 231 -7.54 -7.35 -4.12
C ASN A 231 -8.07 -7.78 -5.48
N GLY A 232 -9.36 -8.09 -5.60
CA GLY A 232 -9.99 -8.44 -6.87
C GLY A 232 -9.94 -7.29 -7.88
N LEU A 233 -10.39 -6.09 -7.49
CA LEU A 233 -10.46 -4.94 -8.40
C LEU A 233 -9.08 -4.44 -8.86
N LEU A 234 -8.06 -4.54 -8.00
CA LEU A 234 -6.69 -4.14 -8.32
C LEU A 234 -5.84 -5.25 -8.94
N SER A 235 -6.45 -6.38 -9.30
CA SER A 235 -5.81 -7.44 -10.07
C SER A 235 -6.18 -7.37 -11.56
N PRO A 236 -5.35 -7.90 -12.46
CA PRO A 236 -5.79 -8.24 -13.81
C PRO A 236 -7.02 -9.15 -13.75
N SER A 237 -8.09 -8.77 -14.45
CA SER A 237 -9.25 -9.63 -14.60
C SER A 237 -8.95 -10.78 -15.58
N THR A 238 -9.79 -11.82 -15.56
CA THR A 238 -9.72 -12.88 -16.58
C THR A 238 -9.84 -12.31 -17.99
N LEU A 239 -10.68 -11.29 -18.19
CA LEU A 239 -10.82 -10.58 -19.46
C LEU A 239 -9.52 -9.86 -19.85
N ASP A 240 -8.86 -9.17 -18.92
CA ASP A 240 -7.58 -8.50 -19.18
C ASP A 240 -6.49 -9.50 -19.58
N ILE A 241 -6.43 -10.64 -18.91
CA ILE A 241 -5.47 -11.72 -19.16
C ILE A 241 -5.71 -12.34 -20.55
N ASP A 242 -6.96 -12.67 -20.87
CA ASP A 242 -7.31 -13.25 -22.18
C ASP A 242 -7.07 -12.25 -23.32
N GLU A 243 -7.37 -10.97 -23.11
CA GLU A 243 -7.10 -9.92 -24.09
C GLU A 243 -5.61 -9.69 -24.30
N ALA A 244 -4.80 -9.75 -23.23
CA ALA A 244 -3.35 -9.70 -23.33
C ALA A 244 -2.80 -10.88 -24.15
N ARG A 245 -3.27 -12.10 -23.90
CA ARG A 245 -2.89 -13.30 -24.68
C ARG A 245 -3.28 -13.19 -26.15
N ARG A 246 -4.51 -12.76 -26.44
CA ARG A 246 -4.98 -12.52 -27.82
C ARG A 246 -4.16 -11.45 -28.52
N THR A 247 -3.82 -10.38 -27.81
CA THR A 247 -2.99 -9.30 -28.33
C THR A 247 -1.61 -9.81 -28.73
N LEU A 248 -0.93 -10.59 -27.89
CA LEU A 248 0.38 -11.16 -28.21
C LEU A 248 0.30 -12.11 -29.42
N ALA A 249 -0.69 -13.01 -29.46
CA ALA A 249 -0.88 -13.91 -30.60
C ALA A 249 -1.08 -13.14 -31.93
N ARG A 250 -1.85 -12.05 -31.91
CA ARG A 250 -2.04 -11.19 -33.09
C ARG A 250 -0.75 -10.48 -33.51
N LEU A 251 0.08 -10.06 -32.56
CA LEU A 251 1.35 -9.39 -32.85
C LEU A 251 2.45 -10.35 -33.32
N ASP A 252 2.36 -11.64 -32.99
CA ASP A 252 3.29 -12.69 -33.46
C ASP A 252 2.96 -13.18 -34.88
N SER A 253 1.76 -12.90 -35.38
CA SER A 253 1.31 -13.20 -36.75
C SER A 253 0.71 -11.96 -37.41
N PRO A 254 1.52 -10.92 -37.68
CA PRO A 254 1.00 -9.63 -38.15
C PRO A 254 0.36 -9.76 -39.53
N THR A 255 -0.88 -9.29 -39.65
CA THR A 255 -1.60 -9.15 -40.93
C THR A 255 -1.84 -7.65 -41.20
N GLY A 256 -1.21 -7.11 -42.24
CA GLY A 256 -1.37 -5.72 -42.65
C GLY A 256 -0.10 -4.86 -42.59
N PRO A 257 -0.22 -3.54 -42.81
CA PRO A 257 0.91 -2.62 -42.82
C PRO A 257 1.55 -2.49 -41.44
N TYR A 258 2.82 -2.06 -41.41
CA TYR A 258 3.55 -1.82 -40.17
C TYR A 258 2.83 -0.77 -39.29
N ASP A 259 2.59 -1.13 -38.03
CA ASP A 259 2.04 -0.25 -37.00
C ASP A 259 3.11 0.08 -35.96
N GLY A 260 3.48 1.36 -35.85
CA GLY A 260 4.46 1.82 -34.85
C GLY A 260 4.03 1.60 -33.39
N SER A 261 2.76 1.26 -33.16
CA SER A 261 2.22 0.93 -31.83
C SER A 261 2.53 -0.51 -31.37
N VAL A 262 3.10 -1.37 -32.23
CA VAL A 262 3.35 -2.79 -31.94
C VAL A 262 4.20 -2.97 -30.68
N GLY A 263 5.32 -2.26 -30.56
CA GLY A 263 6.21 -2.35 -29.39
C GLY A 263 5.51 -1.98 -28.07
N PRO A 264 4.93 -0.77 -27.97
CA PRO A 264 4.16 -0.36 -26.78
C PRO A 264 2.99 -1.29 -26.45
N THR A 265 2.27 -1.79 -27.47
CA THR A 265 1.13 -2.69 -27.29
C THR A 265 1.57 -4.04 -26.74
N ARG A 266 2.67 -4.61 -27.27
CA ARG A 266 3.28 -5.84 -26.74
C ARG A 266 3.70 -5.67 -25.28
N ALA A 267 4.44 -4.62 -24.97
CA ALA A 267 4.93 -4.35 -23.61
C ALA A 267 3.77 -4.23 -22.60
N ARG A 268 2.64 -3.63 -23.00
CA ARG A 268 1.44 -3.56 -22.15
C ARG A 268 0.83 -4.94 -21.89
N ALA A 269 0.69 -5.77 -22.93
CA ALA A 269 0.15 -7.11 -22.79
C ALA A 269 1.06 -8.01 -21.93
N GLU A 270 2.38 -7.95 -22.15
CA GLU A 270 3.37 -8.66 -21.32
C GLU A 270 3.32 -8.22 -19.87
N ALA A 271 3.19 -6.91 -19.59
CA ALA A 271 3.07 -6.40 -18.22
C ALA A 271 1.82 -6.92 -17.50
N VAL A 272 0.70 -7.09 -18.21
CA VAL A 272 -0.53 -7.67 -17.64
C VAL A 272 -0.30 -9.13 -17.24
N LEU A 273 0.31 -9.92 -18.12
CA LEU A 273 0.58 -11.35 -17.86
C LEU A 273 1.65 -11.56 -16.79
N ASP A 274 2.70 -10.74 -16.79
CA ASP A 274 3.74 -10.74 -15.76
C ASP A 274 3.15 -10.42 -14.37
N LEU A 275 2.28 -9.40 -14.28
CA LEU A 275 1.58 -9.09 -13.04
C LEU A 275 0.66 -10.23 -12.61
N ALA A 276 -0.11 -10.81 -13.54
CA ALA A 276 -0.98 -11.95 -13.25
C ALA A 276 -0.19 -13.14 -12.70
N GLY A 277 0.95 -13.49 -13.30
CA GLY A 277 1.82 -14.57 -12.82
C GLY A 277 2.41 -14.27 -11.45
N LYS A 278 2.86 -13.03 -11.20
CA LYS A 278 3.37 -12.61 -9.88
C LYS A 278 2.32 -12.62 -8.78
N LEU A 279 1.04 -12.46 -9.14
CA LEU A 279 -0.10 -12.57 -8.22
C LEU A 279 -0.68 -13.99 -8.14
N GLY A 280 -0.17 -14.95 -8.90
CA GLY A 280 -0.65 -16.34 -8.91
C GLY A 280 -2.02 -16.51 -9.56
N LEU A 281 -2.37 -15.66 -10.54
CA LEU A 281 -3.65 -15.71 -11.26
C LEU A 281 -3.58 -16.56 -12.53
N VAL A 282 -2.37 -16.93 -12.97
CA VAL A 282 -2.06 -17.75 -14.15
C VAL A 282 -0.87 -18.66 -13.88
#